data_AF-A0A928HVY0-F1
#
_entry.id   AF-A0A928HVY0-F1
#
_cell.length_a   1.000
_cell.length_b   1.000
_cell.length_c   1.000
_cell.angle_alpha   90.00
_cell.angle_beta   90.00
_cell.angle_gamma   90.00
#
_symmetry.space_group_name_H-M   'P 1'
#
loop_
_entity.id
_entity.type
_entity.pdbx_description
1 polymer ?
#
loop_
_entity_poly.entity_id
_entity_poly.type
_entity_poly.pdbx_seq_one_letter_code
_entity_poly.pdbx_strand_id
1 'polypeptide(L)'
;MGQKTMRTARFLQLAVFAIACMMAVGLAVPLQAHAADQVFADGEIAVIKVTAGTASYDEATNTLTLTNIKANDVYVNKPGTTIVLAGANTLRYQVETGADGISIAGSGSLAPMARTTNHLVTSIEGTTLTIRGGTLTGGVESGGNLVLAGGTITGEFEVGGNLTVSGATVKGPLEVGQDITVSKGSVTMQSGMFDKGLVESVQLRLWSRDGNLKISGGTVTVSNDRKDSSMMVACAGDLTVSGGKLDISDTYSGSSMFVSAGGNLTVSGGTFKLANAGGGELLLEGSKPQVKVTGGKLVLKNTQLGADRGNLNMTGGTLSVKCTGGDAIYGFKKATVTGGSFTAIGNKNGNAIEAASMNNKASCLKGVQGHLPKGAKFLLDGNEYQIQQENEVFLLNYGSKSTKATFGYSIKYGKSDYRIVGIGANAFNTKTGHKLKSIVFKDEDIYFIGKKAFYGTKALKKLSIGFCVEHKIKNDKLLDMRVSKSQKAKVAKNAFSKCGYKGGKGLTVAWCNATIGKADVKVHKKLLKSCGMSPQVKIKANSKKYTWLGLGWA
;
A
#
# COMPACT_ATOMS: atom_id res chain seq x y z
N MET A 1 20.56 -4.66 -22.76
CA MET A 1 21.35 -3.59 -23.40
C MET A 1 21.13 -3.47 -24.93
N GLY A 2 20.06 -4.03 -25.53
CA GLY A 2 19.84 -4.02 -26.99
C GLY A 2 18.66 -3.20 -27.54
N GLN A 3 17.92 -2.46 -26.70
CA GLN A 3 16.70 -1.72 -27.13
C GLN A 3 16.91 -0.20 -27.36
N LYS A 4 17.98 0.39 -26.83
CA LYS A 4 18.27 1.83 -27.03
C LYS A 4 18.65 2.17 -28.48
N THR A 5 19.26 1.24 -29.21
CA THR A 5 19.81 1.49 -30.55
C THR A 5 18.74 1.50 -31.66
N MET A 6 17.62 0.78 -31.50
CA MET A 6 16.56 0.73 -32.52
C MET A 6 15.59 1.94 -32.49
N ARG A 7 15.38 2.57 -31.32
CA ARG A 7 14.51 3.78 -31.23
C ARG A 7 15.23 5.03 -31.72
N THR A 8 16.53 5.14 -31.49
CA THR A 8 17.36 6.21 -32.05
C THR A 8 17.34 6.18 -33.59
N ALA A 9 17.22 5.00 -34.22
CA ALA A 9 17.12 4.88 -35.68
C ALA A 9 15.77 5.35 -36.26
N ARG A 10 14.64 5.16 -35.55
CA ARG A 10 13.33 5.72 -35.96
C ARG A 10 13.22 7.23 -35.70
N PHE A 11 13.83 7.72 -34.62
CA PHE A 11 13.95 9.16 -34.35
C PHE A 11 14.89 9.86 -35.35
N LEU A 12 15.98 9.20 -35.76
CA LEU A 12 16.84 9.70 -36.85
C LEU A 12 16.08 9.70 -38.18
N GLN A 13 15.18 8.74 -38.45
CA GLN A 13 14.31 8.79 -39.63
C GLN A 13 13.30 9.94 -39.59
N LEU A 14 12.72 10.29 -38.44
CA LEU A 14 11.81 11.44 -38.28
C LEU A 14 12.53 12.80 -38.35
N ALA A 15 13.71 12.91 -37.74
CA ALA A 15 14.55 14.09 -37.85
C ALA A 15 15.11 14.26 -39.28
N VAL A 16 15.50 13.18 -39.94
CA VAL A 16 15.94 13.21 -41.36
C VAL A 16 14.76 13.52 -42.30
N PHE A 17 13.52 13.14 -41.99
CA PHE A 17 12.36 13.52 -42.80
C PHE A 17 11.98 15.00 -42.62
N ALA A 18 12.03 15.54 -41.40
CA ALA A 18 11.79 16.96 -41.13
C ALA A 18 12.93 17.86 -41.67
N ILE A 19 14.18 17.41 -41.57
CA ILE A 19 15.36 18.13 -42.08
C ILE A 19 15.48 18.00 -43.61
N ALA A 20 15.11 16.88 -44.22
CA ALA A 20 15.07 16.75 -45.69
C ALA A 20 13.99 17.64 -46.33
N CYS A 21 12.88 17.90 -45.62
CA CYS A 21 11.88 18.88 -46.06
C CYS A 21 12.36 20.34 -45.92
N MET A 22 13.25 20.64 -44.98
CA MET A 22 13.75 22.01 -44.76
C MET A 22 15.06 22.35 -45.51
N MET A 23 15.92 21.38 -45.82
CA MET A 23 17.20 21.63 -46.51
C MET A 23 17.13 21.52 -48.05
N ALA A 24 15.98 21.18 -48.62
CA ALA A 24 15.76 21.15 -50.07
C ALA A 24 15.22 22.48 -50.66
N VAL A 25 15.27 23.60 -49.92
CA VAL A 25 14.77 24.92 -50.37
C VAL A 25 15.90 25.82 -50.92
N GLY A 26 17.02 25.20 -51.33
CA GLY A 26 18.19 25.89 -51.84
C GLY A 26 18.48 25.67 -53.32
N LEU A 27 17.50 25.32 -54.15
CA LEU A 27 17.69 25.26 -55.61
C LEU A 27 16.35 25.54 -56.30
N ALA A 28 16.35 26.55 -57.16
CA ALA A 28 15.24 26.92 -58.02
C ALA A 28 14.88 25.74 -58.95
N VAL A 29 13.89 24.96 -58.54
CA VAL A 29 13.16 24.02 -59.39
C VAL A 29 11.72 24.51 -59.38
N PRO A 30 11.06 24.68 -60.55
CA PRO A 30 9.69 25.16 -60.57
C PRO A 30 8.85 24.21 -59.71
N LEU A 31 8.14 24.80 -58.75
CA LEU A 31 7.09 24.16 -57.97
C LEU A 31 6.15 23.48 -59.00
N GLN A 32 6.32 22.18 -59.23
CA GLN A 32 5.30 21.41 -59.91
C GLN A 32 4.17 21.30 -58.89
N ALA A 33 3.27 22.28 -58.98
CA ALA A 33 2.05 22.36 -58.22
C ALA A 33 1.30 21.03 -58.37
N HIS A 34 1.32 20.22 -57.32
CA HIS A 34 0.19 19.35 -57.06
C HIS A 34 -0.97 20.26 -56.65
N ALA A 35 -1.67 20.79 -57.65
CA ALA A 35 -2.99 21.38 -57.47
C ALA A 35 -3.93 20.27 -56.94
N ALA A 36 -4.09 20.20 -55.62
CA ALA A 36 -5.09 19.38 -54.96
C ALA A 36 -5.48 20.02 -53.62
N ASP A 37 -6.47 20.90 -53.68
CA ASP A 37 -7.41 21.27 -52.61
C ASP A 37 -6.81 21.56 -51.22
N GLN A 38 -6.00 22.63 -51.10
CA GLN A 38 -5.65 23.24 -49.82
C GLN A 38 -6.59 24.43 -49.56
N VAL A 39 -7.17 24.52 -48.35
CA VAL A 39 -8.14 25.60 -48.02
C VAL A 39 -7.45 26.82 -47.38
N PHE A 40 -6.35 26.62 -46.66
CA PHE A 40 -5.48 27.66 -46.09
C PHE A 40 -4.03 27.19 -46.14
N ALA A 41 -3.09 28.06 -46.51
CA ALA A 41 -1.65 27.80 -46.51
C ALA A 41 -0.90 29.14 -46.37
N ASP A 42 -0.61 29.55 -45.14
CA ASP A 42 0.31 30.67 -44.84
C ASP A 42 1.72 30.19 -44.45
N GLY A 43 1.98 28.88 -44.59
CA GLY A 43 3.22 28.22 -44.18
C GLY A 43 3.21 27.74 -42.73
N GLU A 44 2.32 28.27 -41.89
CA GLU A 44 2.19 27.87 -40.49
C GLU A 44 0.93 27.04 -40.23
N ILE A 45 -0.13 27.19 -41.03
CA ILE A 45 -1.38 26.41 -40.91
C ILE A 45 -1.77 25.86 -42.28
N ALA A 46 -2.12 24.56 -42.33
CA ALA A 46 -2.64 23.93 -43.53
C ALA A 46 -3.77 22.94 -43.26
N VAL A 47 -4.79 22.94 -44.13
CA VAL A 47 -5.84 21.90 -44.18
C VAL A 47 -5.83 21.30 -45.58
N ILE A 48 -5.57 19.99 -45.65
CA ILE A 48 -5.18 19.32 -46.90
C ILE A 48 -6.31 18.41 -47.39
N LYS A 49 -6.68 18.56 -48.66
CA LYS A 49 -7.64 17.72 -49.41
C LYS A 49 -9.01 17.65 -48.74
N VAL A 50 -9.68 18.80 -48.65
CA VAL A 50 -11.04 18.91 -48.10
C VAL A 50 -12.05 18.40 -49.11
N THR A 51 -12.73 17.32 -48.77
CA THR A 51 -13.76 16.66 -49.60
C THR A 51 -15.18 17.05 -49.20
N ALA A 52 -15.38 17.58 -47.98
CA ALA A 52 -16.64 18.12 -47.49
C ALA A 52 -16.42 19.03 -46.28
N GLY A 53 -17.40 19.89 -45.98
CA GLY A 53 -17.37 20.81 -44.83
C GLY A 53 -16.51 22.05 -45.06
N THR A 54 -16.23 22.79 -43.99
CA THR A 54 -15.46 24.05 -44.06
C THR A 54 -14.40 24.11 -42.97
N ALA A 55 -13.28 24.75 -43.29
CA ALA A 55 -12.31 25.24 -42.32
C ALA A 55 -12.28 26.77 -42.43
N SER A 56 -12.06 27.48 -41.34
CA SER A 56 -11.79 28.92 -41.34
C SER A 56 -10.77 29.28 -40.28
N TYR A 57 -9.82 30.17 -40.60
CA TYR A 57 -8.84 30.67 -39.65
C TYR A 57 -9.10 32.15 -39.35
N ASP A 58 -9.20 32.48 -38.07
CA ASP A 58 -9.29 33.85 -37.56
C ASP A 58 -7.94 34.23 -36.92
N GLU A 59 -7.23 35.13 -37.58
CA GLU A 59 -5.92 35.59 -37.14
C GLU A 59 -5.98 36.43 -35.86
N ALA A 60 -7.05 37.20 -35.65
CA ALA A 60 -7.20 38.07 -34.48
C ALA A 60 -7.32 37.26 -33.18
N THR A 61 -7.94 36.09 -33.26
CA THR A 61 -8.11 35.17 -32.13
C THR A 61 -7.19 33.95 -32.20
N ASN A 62 -6.34 33.87 -33.22
CA ASN A 62 -5.48 32.72 -33.53
C ASN A 62 -6.24 31.38 -33.49
N THR A 63 -7.39 31.34 -34.16
CA THR A 63 -8.34 30.22 -34.05
C THR A 63 -8.63 29.59 -35.41
N LEU A 64 -8.38 28.28 -35.53
CA LEU A 64 -8.79 27.45 -36.66
C LEU A 64 -10.10 26.74 -36.34
N THR A 65 -11.20 27.10 -37.00
CA THR A 65 -12.50 26.43 -36.83
C THR A 65 -12.71 25.38 -37.92
N LEU A 66 -13.02 24.14 -37.53
CA LEU A 66 -13.36 23.03 -38.42
C LEU A 66 -14.85 22.73 -38.27
N THR A 67 -15.63 22.85 -39.35
CA THR A 67 -17.08 22.63 -39.35
C THR A 67 -17.49 21.52 -40.30
N ASN A 68 -17.88 20.38 -39.73
CA ASN A 68 -18.31 19.17 -40.47
C ASN A 68 -17.32 18.73 -41.56
N ILE A 69 -16.01 18.90 -41.30
CA ILE A 69 -14.99 18.73 -42.32
C ILE A 69 -14.70 17.25 -42.58
N LYS A 70 -14.44 16.91 -43.85
CA LYS A 70 -13.83 15.65 -44.27
C LYS A 70 -12.55 15.98 -45.02
N ALA A 71 -11.40 15.83 -44.38
CA ALA A 71 -10.11 16.18 -44.97
C ALA A 71 -9.12 15.02 -44.88
N ASN A 72 -7.98 15.13 -45.56
CA ASN A 72 -6.90 14.19 -45.33
C ASN A 72 -6.18 14.51 -44.02
N ASP A 73 -5.69 15.75 -43.89
CA ASP A 73 -4.81 16.19 -42.81
C ASP A 73 -5.09 17.63 -42.39
N VAL A 74 -4.70 17.93 -41.15
CA VAL A 74 -4.62 19.28 -40.61
C VAL A 74 -3.23 19.47 -40.00
N TYR A 75 -2.50 20.49 -40.44
CA TYR A 75 -1.18 20.84 -39.93
C TYR A 75 -1.24 22.22 -39.25
N VAL A 76 -0.73 22.33 -38.04
CA VAL A 76 -0.71 23.58 -37.27
C VAL A 76 0.65 23.78 -36.60
N ASN A 77 1.40 24.76 -37.08
CA ASN A 77 2.74 25.14 -36.62
C ASN A 77 2.81 26.59 -36.09
N LYS A 78 1.66 27.25 -35.96
CA LYS A 78 1.57 28.59 -35.37
C LYS A 78 1.37 28.50 -33.86
N PRO A 79 2.32 28.98 -33.02
CA PRO A 79 2.20 28.87 -31.56
C PRO A 79 0.90 29.45 -31.00
N GLY A 80 0.37 28.82 -29.96
CA GLY A 80 -0.85 29.28 -29.27
C GLY A 80 -2.16 29.13 -30.06
N THR A 81 -2.16 28.47 -31.22
CA THR A 81 -3.37 28.31 -32.04
C THR A 81 -4.41 27.43 -31.33
N THR A 82 -5.68 27.84 -31.43
CA THR A 82 -6.82 27.03 -30.97
C THR A 82 -7.57 26.41 -32.13
N ILE A 83 -7.66 25.09 -32.18
CA ILE A 83 -8.48 24.34 -33.12
C ILE A 83 -9.87 24.14 -32.51
N VAL A 84 -10.89 24.77 -33.08
CA VAL A 84 -12.29 24.65 -32.63
C VAL A 84 -13.02 23.63 -33.50
N LEU A 85 -13.49 22.55 -32.87
CA LEU A 85 -14.31 21.53 -33.51
C LEU A 85 -15.79 21.94 -33.45
N ALA A 86 -16.36 22.23 -34.61
CA ALA A 86 -17.79 22.44 -34.83
C ALA A 86 -18.37 21.27 -35.64
N GLY A 87 -19.48 20.69 -35.18
CA GLY A 87 -20.10 19.55 -35.85
C GLY A 87 -19.23 18.28 -35.89
N ALA A 88 -19.45 17.42 -36.87
CA ALA A 88 -18.81 16.11 -36.99
C ALA A 88 -17.68 16.13 -38.02
N ASN A 89 -16.43 16.12 -37.55
CA ASN A 89 -15.24 16.21 -38.38
C ASN A 89 -14.59 14.83 -38.54
N THR A 90 -14.10 14.52 -39.73
CA THR A 90 -13.32 13.32 -39.99
C THR A 90 -12.06 13.59 -40.79
N LEU A 91 -10.97 12.90 -40.43
CA LEU A 91 -9.68 13.00 -41.10
C LEU A 91 -9.21 11.65 -41.61
N ARG A 92 -8.51 11.61 -42.75
CA ARG A 92 -7.91 10.37 -43.23
C ARG A 92 -6.69 9.97 -42.42
N TYR A 93 -5.81 10.91 -42.08
CA TYR A 93 -4.64 10.64 -41.25
C TYR A 93 -4.72 11.34 -39.90
N GLN A 94 -4.26 12.60 -39.78
CA GLN A 94 -4.11 13.20 -38.45
C GLN A 94 -4.14 14.73 -38.42
N VAL A 95 -4.25 15.25 -37.19
CA VAL A 95 -3.88 16.61 -36.82
C VAL A 95 -2.42 16.59 -36.36
N GLU A 96 -1.54 17.25 -37.09
CA GLU A 96 -0.13 17.41 -36.73
C GLU A 96 0.11 18.81 -36.17
N THR A 97 0.80 18.87 -35.03
CA THR A 97 1.11 20.13 -34.37
C THR A 97 2.61 20.30 -34.17
N GLY A 98 3.17 21.37 -34.73
CA GLY A 98 4.61 21.65 -34.75
C GLY A 98 5.07 22.75 -33.78
N ALA A 99 4.14 23.37 -33.05
CA ALA A 99 4.42 24.52 -32.21
C ALA A 99 3.88 24.38 -30.78
N ASP A 100 4.38 25.22 -29.88
CA ASP A 100 3.96 25.21 -28.48
C ASP A 100 2.59 25.88 -28.27
N GLY A 101 1.89 25.43 -27.23
CA GLY A 101 0.65 26.04 -26.77
C GLY A 101 -0.58 25.76 -27.65
N ILE A 102 -0.53 24.78 -28.55
CA ILE A 102 -1.68 24.41 -29.37
C ILE A 102 -2.79 23.84 -28.49
N SER A 103 -4.03 24.24 -28.77
CA SER A 103 -5.20 23.71 -28.06
C SER A 103 -6.33 23.25 -28.97
N ILE A 104 -7.08 22.23 -28.53
CA ILE A 104 -8.28 21.73 -29.21
C ILE A 104 -9.48 22.01 -28.31
N ALA A 105 -10.54 22.60 -28.87
CA ALA A 105 -11.73 23.03 -28.16
C ALA A 105 -12.99 22.82 -29.00
N GLY A 106 -14.13 23.27 -28.46
CA GLY A 106 -15.45 23.12 -29.09
C GLY A 106 -16.24 21.93 -28.56
N SER A 107 -17.45 21.75 -29.08
CA SER A 107 -18.36 20.66 -28.71
C SER A 107 -18.49 19.60 -29.81
N GLY A 108 -17.88 19.83 -30.98
CA GLY A 108 -17.89 18.91 -32.11
C GLY A 108 -17.05 17.65 -31.88
N SER A 109 -17.03 16.78 -32.88
CA SER A 109 -16.22 15.55 -32.88
C SER A 109 -15.13 15.58 -33.92
N LEU A 110 -14.09 14.79 -33.68
CA LEU A 110 -13.00 14.47 -34.61
C LEU A 110 -12.75 12.96 -34.56
N ALA A 111 -12.87 12.30 -35.71
CA ALA A 111 -12.68 10.86 -35.84
C ALA A 111 -11.94 10.49 -37.14
N PRO A 112 -11.24 9.35 -37.21
CA PRO A 112 -10.61 8.93 -38.44
C PRO A 112 -11.66 8.46 -39.45
N MET A 113 -11.44 8.73 -40.73
CA MET A 113 -12.27 8.26 -41.85
C MET A 113 -12.18 6.73 -42.04
N ALA A 114 -11.06 6.12 -41.64
CA ALA A 114 -10.82 4.68 -41.64
C ALA A 114 -9.87 4.29 -40.49
N ARG A 115 -9.84 3.02 -40.05
CA ARG A 115 -9.01 2.54 -38.91
C ARG A 115 -7.50 2.45 -39.22
N THR A 116 -6.91 3.45 -39.87
CA THR A 116 -5.53 3.41 -40.36
C THR A 116 -4.53 4.15 -39.49
N THR A 117 -4.97 4.99 -38.54
CA THR A 117 -4.06 5.74 -37.66
C THR A 117 -4.21 5.31 -36.21
N ASN A 118 -3.07 5.03 -35.57
CA ASN A 118 -3.01 4.72 -34.13
C ASN A 118 -3.27 5.99 -33.30
N HIS A 119 -2.78 7.14 -33.77
CA HIS A 119 -2.95 8.46 -33.16
C HIS A 119 -3.58 9.41 -34.17
N LEU A 120 -4.66 10.09 -33.78
CA LEU A 120 -5.37 11.09 -34.59
C LEU A 120 -4.83 12.49 -34.38
N VAL A 121 -4.20 12.74 -33.22
CA VAL A 121 -3.58 14.01 -32.89
C VAL A 121 -2.14 13.76 -32.47
N THR A 122 -1.20 14.45 -33.11
CA THR A 122 0.23 14.32 -32.84
C THR A 122 0.84 15.71 -32.55
N SER A 123 1.81 15.76 -31.64
CA SER A 123 2.59 16.97 -31.34
C SER A 123 4.06 16.66 -31.12
N ILE A 124 4.92 17.61 -31.46
CA ILE A 124 6.38 17.45 -31.37
C ILE A 124 6.91 17.46 -29.92
N GLU A 125 8.20 17.15 -29.76
CA GLU A 125 8.88 17.21 -28.47
C GLU A 125 8.99 18.65 -27.94
N GLY A 126 9.02 18.80 -26.61
CA GLY A 126 9.21 20.08 -25.94
C GLY A 126 7.98 21.01 -25.91
N THR A 127 6.88 20.65 -26.58
CA THR A 127 5.65 21.46 -26.63
C THR A 127 4.57 21.00 -25.66
N THR A 128 3.56 21.82 -25.40
CA THR A 128 2.36 21.48 -24.64
C THR A 128 1.12 21.48 -25.53
N LEU A 129 0.49 20.32 -25.66
CA LEU A 129 -0.82 20.16 -26.31
C LEU A 129 -1.93 20.21 -25.25
N THR A 130 -2.97 21.02 -25.46
CA THR A 130 -4.11 21.12 -24.54
C THR A 130 -5.43 20.75 -25.20
N ILE A 131 -6.16 19.76 -24.67
CA ILE A 131 -7.52 19.43 -25.10
C ILE A 131 -8.52 19.95 -24.08
N ARG A 132 -9.35 20.92 -24.48
CA ARG A 132 -10.33 21.61 -23.64
C ARG A 132 -11.76 21.10 -23.85
N GLY A 133 -12.05 20.46 -24.98
CA GLY A 133 -13.39 20.04 -25.34
C GLY A 133 -13.44 19.13 -26.56
N GLY A 134 -14.66 18.75 -26.93
CA GLY A 134 -14.96 17.91 -28.09
C GLY A 134 -14.97 16.42 -27.80
N THR A 135 -15.29 15.64 -28.83
CA THR A 135 -15.22 14.17 -28.82
C THR A 135 -14.17 13.70 -29.81
N LEU A 136 -13.06 13.17 -29.32
CA LEU A 136 -11.94 12.68 -30.13
C LEU A 136 -11.93 11.16 -30.09
N THR A 137 -11.95 10.53 -31.26
CA THR A 137 -11.86 9.07 -31.39
C THR A 137 -10.65 8.75 -32.25
N GLY A 138 -9.63 8.09 -31.70
CA GLY A 138 -8.31 7.95 -32.33
C GLY A 138 -7.27 8.58 -31.40
N GLY A 139 -6.20 7.84 -31.10
CA GLY A 139 -5.29 8.14 -29.99
C GLY A 139 -4.62 9.52 -30.05
N VAL A 140 -3.86 9.86 -29.01
CA VAL A 140 -3.07 11.08 -28.95
C VAL A 140 -1.61 10.72 -28.72
N GLU A 141 -0.73 11.27 -29.54
CA GLU A 141 0.72 11.23 -29.35
C GLU A 141 1.20 12.65 -29.02
N SER A 142 1.89 12.84 -27.91
CA SER A 142 2.52 14.11 -27.58
C SER A 142 3.98 13.91 -27.25
N GLY A 143 4.89 14.46 -28.06
CA GLY A 143 6.31 14.44 -27.76
C GLY A 143 6.66 15.21 -26.47
N GLY A 144 5.84 16.21 -26.10
CA GLY A 144 6.00 17.00 -24.88
C GLY A 144 4.90 16.74 -23.85
N ASN A 145 4.36 17.81 -23.26
CA ASN A 145 3.30 17.71 -22.25
C ASN A 145 1.92 17.59 -22.91
N LEU A 146 1.02 16.88 -22.22
CA LEU A 146 -0.39 16.78 -22.62
C LEU A 146 -1.30 17.21 -21.45
N VAL A 147 -2.21 18.14 -21.72
CA VAL A 147 -3.21 18.62 -20.76
C VAL A 147 -4.62 18.31 -21.28
N LEU A 148 -5.36 17.47 -20.54
CA LEU A 148 -6.72 17.05 -20.85
C LEU A 148 -7.70 17.74 -19.89
N ALA A 149 -8.11 18.96 -20.25
CA ALA A 149 -8.94 19.84 -19.45
C ALA A 149 -10.45 19.65 -19.66
N GLY A 150 -10.87 19.00 -20.75
CA GLY A 150 -12.28 18.70 -21.02
C GLY A 150 -12.47 17.82 -22.26
N GLY A 151 -13.73 17.47 -22.55
CA GLY A 151 -14.08 16.59 -23.67
C GLY A 151 -14.03 15.10 -23.35
N THR A 152 -14.27 14.29 -24.39
CA THR A 152 -14.17 12.82 -24.35
C THR A 152 -13.14 12.37 -25.38
N ILE A 153 -12.12 11.64 -24.95
CA ILE A 153 -11.05 11.15 -25.82
C ILE A 153 -10.95 9.63 -25.67
N THR A 154 -11.08 8.92 -26.79
CA THR A 154 -11.00 7.45 -26.84
C THR A 154 -9.90 7.03 -27.81
N GLY A 155 -8.94 6.22 -27.33
CA GLY A 155 -7.79 5.78 -28.11
C GLY A 155 -6.58 5.48 -27.24
N GLU A 156 -5.45 5.21 -27.89
CA GLU A 156 -4.15 5.01 -27.24
C GLU A 156 -3.47 6.36 -26.98
N PHE A 157 -2.79 6.49 -25.84
CA PHE A 157 -2.09 7.71 -25.45
C PHE A 157 -0.61 7.43 -25.21
N GLU A 158 0.23 8.13 -25.97
CA GLU A 158 1.67 8.15 -25.79
C GLU A 158 2.11 9.59 -25.52
N VAL A 159 2.74 9.84 -24.36
CA VAL A 159 3.16 11.19 -23.95
C VAL A 159 4.63 11.14 -23.53
N GLY A 160 5.50 11.87 -24.22
CA GLY A 160 6.93 11.96 -23.90
C GLY A 160 7.21 12.74 -22.60
N GLY A 161 6.44 13.80 -22.35
CA GLY A 161 6.51 14.63 -21.15
C GLY A 161 5.50 14.24 -20.06
N ASN A 162 4.89 15.24 -19.43
CA ASN A 162 3.89 15.04 -18.38
C ASN A 162 2.47 14.96 -18.94
N LEU A 163 1.63 14.12 -18.32
CA LEU A 163 0.19 14.13 -18.53
C LEU A 163 -0.54 14.77 -17.35
N THR A 164 -1.42 15.71 -17.63
CA THR A 164 -2.39 16.26 -16.67
C THR A 164 -3.82 16.04 -17.14
N VAL A 165 -4.63 15.35 -16.34
CA VAL A 165 -6.08 15.24 -16.54
C VAL A 165 -6.79 16.10 -15.50
N SER A 166 -7.47 17.14 -15.99
CA SER A 166 -8.11 18.18 -15.15
C SER A 166 -9.58 18.42 -15.48
N GLY A 167 -10.17 17.59 -16.34
CA GLY A 167 -11.62 17.64 -16.61
C GLY A 167 -12.11 16.71 -17.73
N ALA A 168 -11.22 16.09 -18.50
CA ALA A 168 -11.62 15.19 -19.59
C ALA A 168 -12.11 13.81 -19.11
N THR A 169 -12.83 13.12 -20.00
CA THR A 169 -13.10 11.69 -19.94
C THR A 169 -12.19 10.97 -20.93
N VAL A 170 -11.29 10.14 -20.40
CA VAL A 170 -10.23 9.47 -21.16
C VAL A 170 -10.48 7.97 -21.15
N LYS A 171 -10.40 7.36 -22.34
CA LYS A 171 -10.71 5.95 -22.55
C LYS A 171 -9.64 5.26 -23.39
N GLY A 172 -8.76 4.53 -22.74
CA GLY A 172 -7.73 3.70 -23.37
C GLY A 172 -6.36 3.74 -22.69
N PRO A 173 -5.36 2.98 -23.20
CA PRO A 173 -4.08 2.77 -22.56
C PRO A 173 -3.26 4.05 -22.51
N LEU A 174 -2.38 4.13 -21.53
CA LEU A 174 -1.64 5.33 -21.22
C LEU A 174 -0.17 5.04 -20.88
N GLU A 175 0.72 5.42 -21.78
CA GLU A 175 2.17 5.39 -21.57
C GLU A 175 2.71 6.83 -21.53
N VAL A 176 3.32 7.20 -20.40
CA VAL A 176 3.81 8.56 -20.14
C VAL A 176 5.26 8.50 -19.71
N GLY A 177 6.11 9.31 -20.33
CA GLY A 177 7.53 9.40 -20.01
C GLY A 177 7.76 9.90 -18.59
N GLN A 178 7.07 10.98 -18.21
CA GLN A 178 7.25 11.67 -16.93
C GLN A 178 6.03 11.50 -16.02
N ASP A 179 5.55 12.56 -15.35
CA ASP A 179 4.50 12.48 -14.35
C ASP A 179 3.10 12.29 -14.96
N ILE A 180 2.27 11.50 -14.29
CA ILE A 180 0.83 11.41 -14.53
C ILE A 180 0.10 12.07 -13.35
N THR A 181 -0.66 13.13 -13.62
CA THR A 181 -1.52 13.78 -12.63
C THR A 181 -2.99 13.75 -13.04
N VAL A 182 -3.84 13.19 -12.16
CA VAL A 182 -5.30 13.27 -12.29
C VAL A 182 -5.85 14.10 -11.14
N SER A 183 -6.45 15.24 -11.48
CA SER A 183 -6.99 16.21 -10.52
C SER A 183 -8.51 16.32 -10.60
N LYS A 184 -9.10 16.09 -11.78
CA LYS A 184 -10.54 16.01 -12.06
C LYS A 184 -10.75 15.13 -13.29
N GLY A 185 -12.01 14.90 -13.67
CA GLY A 185 -12.35 14.06 -14.83
C GLY A 185 -12.25 12.56 -14.53
N SER A 186 -12.16 11.76 -15.59
CA SER A 186 -12.07 10.30 -15.49
C SER A 186 -11.09 9.71 -16.49
N VAL A 187 -10.36 8.68 -16.06
CA VAL A 187 -9.51 7.84 -16.91
C VAL A 187 -9.96 6.39 -16.74
N THR A 188 -10.35 5.75 -17.82
CA THR A 188 -10.83 4.36 -17.83
C THR A 188 -10.01 3.53 -18.81
N MET A 189 -9.49 2.42 -18.31
CA MET A 189 -8.71 1.45 -19.05
C MET A 189 -9.31 0.07 -18.81
N GLN A 190 -9.75 -0.60 -19.87
CA GLN A 190 -10.36 -1.92 -19.77
C GLN A 190 -9.90 -2.82 -20.91
N SER A 191 -9.60 -4.08 -20.61
CA SER A 191 -9.08 -5.04 -21.61
C SER A 191 -10.05 -5.27 -22.75
N GLY A 192 -11.34 -5.37 -22.47
CA GLY A 192 -12.41 -5.45 -23.47
C GLY A 192 -12.53 -4.24 -24.40
N MET A 193 -11.83 -3.12 -24.13
CA MET A 193 -11.79 -1.98 -25.06
C MET A 193 -10.86 -2.21 -26.25
N PHE A 194 -10.06 -3.29 -26.24
CA PHE A 194 -9.06 -3.60 -27.26
C PHE A 194 -9.31 -4.98 -27.86
N ASP A 195 -10.36 -5.11 -28.68
CA ASP A 195 -10.51 -6.23 -29.60
C ASP A 195 -9.56 -6.07 -30.78
N LYS A 196 -8.25 -6.29 -30.53
CA LYS A 196 -7.38 -6.83 -31.56
C LYS A 196 -7.46 -8.35 -31.41
N GLY A 197 -8.36 -8.97 -32.17
CA GLY A 197 -8.35 -10.42 -32.32
C GLY A 197 -6.91 -10.87 -32.59
N LEU A 198 -6.44 -11.89 -31.86
CA LEU A 198 -5.10 -12.49 -31.95
C LEU A 198 -3.96 -11.87 -31.11
N VAL A 199 -4.21 -11.44 -29.86
CA VAL A 199 -3.09 -11.30 -28.89
C VAL A 199 -3.42 -12.09 -27.62
N GLU A 200 -2.65 -13.16 -27.38
CA GLU A 200 -2.72 -14.01 -26.18
C GLU A 200 -2.25 -13.29 -24.90
N SER A 201 -1.90 -12.00 -24.97
CA SER A 201 -1.51 -11.18 -23.83
C SER A 201 -1.85 -9.71 -24.09
N VAL A 202 -3.06 -9.29 -23.71
CA VAL A 202 -3.35 -7.85 -23.61
C VAL A 202 -2.56 -7.31 -22.42
N GLN A 203 -1.66 -6.36 -22.66
CA GLN A 203 -0.97 -5.62 -21.61
C GLN A 203 -1.67 -4.27 -21.41
N LEU A 204 -2.56 -4.20 -20.43
CA LEU A 204 -3.10 -2.92 -19.98
C LEU A 204 -2.03 -2.19 -19.18
N ARG A 205 -1.53 -1.06 -19.69
CA ARG A 205 -0.45 -0.31 -19.02
C ARG A 205 -0.91 1.11 -18.66
N LEU A 206 -0.96 1.39 -17.36
CA LEU A 206 -0.88 2.74 -16.83
C LEU A 206 0.55 2.93 -16.32
N TRP A 207 1.39 3.58 -17.11
CA TRP A 207 2.82 3.64 -16.82
C TRP A 207 3.38 5.05 -16.88
N SER A 208 3.91 5.51 -15.75
CA SER A 208 4.81 6.66 -15.66
C SER A 208 6.24 6.14 -15.64
N ARG A 209 6.96 6.29 -16.75
CA ARG A 209 8.23 5.58 -16.97
C ARG A 209 9.34 6.06 -16.03
N ASP A 210 9.49 7.38 -15.91
CA ASP A 210 10.56 8.02 -15.14
C ASP A 210 10.02 8.95 -14.04
N GLY A 211 8.69 9.06 -13.92
CA GLY A 211 8.01 10.00 -13.03
C GLY A 211 7.10 9.36 -11.97
N ASN A 212 6.20 10.19 -11.45
CA ASN A 212 5.24 9.88 -10.40
C ASN A 212 3.84 9.64 -10.95
N LEU A 213 3.03 8.88 -10.21
CA LEU A 213 1.59 8.77 -10.45
C LEU A 213 0.82 9.44 -9.30
N LYS A 214 0.13 10.54 -9.60
CA LYS A 214 -0.59 11.35 -8.61
C LYS A 214 -2.08 11.46 -8.91
N ILE A 215 -2.89 10.94 -8.01
CA ILE A 215 -4.35 11.11 -8.00
C ILE A 215 -4.70 12.08 -6.87
N SER A 216 -5.05 13.30 -7.25
CA SER A 216 -5.45 14.38 -6.33
C SER A 216 -6.96 14.66 -6.38
N GLY A 217 -7.64 14.17 -7.41
CA GLY A 217 -9.08 14.17 -7.57
C GLY A 217 -9.47 13.33 -8.79
N GLY A 218 -10.73 13.42 -9.24
CA GLY A 218 -11.21 12.60 -10.35
C GLY A 218 -11.26 11.10 -10.05
N THR A 219 -11.40 10.30 -11.10
CA THR A 219 -11.45 8.82 -11.02
C THR A 219 -10.54 8.19 -12.06
N VAL A 220 -9.68 7.26 -11.62
CA VAL A 220 -8.91 6.37 -12.49
C VAL A 220 -9.38 4.95 -12.23
N THR A 221 -9.80 4.27 -13.30
CA THR A 221 -10.23 2.87 -13.27
C THR A 221 -9.41 2.06 -14.26
N VAL A 222 -8.74 1.03 -13.77
CA VAL A 222 -8.01 0.07 -14.60
C VAL A 222 -8.57 -1.32 -14.30
N SER A 223 -9.25 -1.93 -15.27
CA SER A 223 -9.95 -3.20 -15.08
C SER A 223 -9.55 -4.24 -16.11
N ASN A 224 -9.06 -5.38 -15.63
CA ASN A 224 -8.91 -6.57 -16.44
C ASN A 224 -10.18 -7.44 -16.32
N ASP A 225 -10.84 -7.60 -17.46
CA ASP A 225 -12.04 -8.41 -17.66
C ASP A 225 -11.82 -9.51 -18.70
N ARG A 226 -10.55 -9.82 -19.00
CA ARG A 226 -10.17 -10.89 -19.91
C ARG A 226 -9.32 -11.93 -19.18
N LYS A 227 -9.64 -13.21 -19.41
CA LYS A 227 -8.85 -14.33 -18.93
C LYS A 227 -7.44 -14.28 -19.55
N ASP A 228 -6.44 -14.76 -18.81
CA ASP A 228 -5.05 -14.94 -19.29
C ASP A 228 -4.40 -13.64 -19.80
N SER A 229 -4.84 -12.48 -19.28
CA SER A 229 -4.30 -11.17 -19.62
C SER A 229 -3.40 -10.62 -18.49
N SER A 230 -2.52 -9.69 -18.83
CA SER A 230 -1.61 -9.06 -17.86
C SER A 230 -1.93 -7.58 -17.71
N MET A 231 -1.97 -7.09 -16.48
CA MET A 231 -2.20 -5.68 -16.20
C MET A 231 -1.02 -5.12 -15.40
N MET A 232 -0.56 -3.95 -15.83
CA MET A 232 0.51 -3.21 -15.17
C MET A 232 0.03 -1.80 -14.84
N VAL A 233 0.12 -1.45 -13.56
CA VAL A 233 0.03 -0.07 -13.09
C VAL A 233 1.32 0.25 -12.37
N ALA A 234 2.18 1.05 -13.00
CA ALA A 234 3.54 1.26 -12.53
C ALA A 234 3.96 2.73 -12.60
N CYS A 235 4.81 3.13 -11.67
CA CYS A 235 5.56 4.38 -11.75
C CYS A 235 6.99 4.18 -11.22
N ALA A 236 7.98 4.85 -11.83
CA ALA A 236 9.35 4.79 -11.31
C ALA A 236 9.51 5.59 -10.01
N GLY A 237 8.77 6.68 -9.85
CA GLY A 237 8.74 7.52 -8.67
C GLY A 237 7.68 7.10 -7.64
N ASP A 238 7.04 8.10 -7.05
CA ASP A 238 6.03 7.92 -6.00
C ASP A 238 4.63 7.69 -6.58
N LEU A 239 3.87 6.79 -5.94
CA LEU A 239 2.43 6.65 -6.12
C LEU A 239 1.69 7.39 -5.01
N THR A 240 0.95 8.45 -5.36
CA THR A 240 0.24 9.29 -4.39
C THR A 240 -1.25 9.36 -4.68
N VAL A 241 -2.07 9.00 -3.69
CA VAL A 241 -3.51 9.24 -3.67
C VAL A 241 -3.84 10.21 -2.53
N SER A 242 -4.06 11.46 -2.90
CA SER A 242 -4.36 12.57 -1.99
C SER A 242 -5.83 13.01 -2.06
N GLY A 243 -6.54 12.60 -3.11
CA GLY A 243 -7.97 12.80 -3.32
C GLY A 243 -8.47 11.90 -4.46
N GLY A 244 -9.77 11.95 -4.76
CA GLY A 244 -10.35 11.16 -5.85
C GLY A 244 -10.34 9.65 -5.60
N LYS A 245 -10.34 8.88 -6.70
CA LYS A 245 -10.40 7.41 -6.68
C LYS A 245 -9.40 6.80 -7.67
N LEU A 246 -8.62 5.82 -7.22
CA LEU A 246 -7.87 4.86 -8.03
C LEU A 246 -8.45 3.46 -7.76
N ASP A 247 -9.11 2.87 -8.74
CA ASP A 247 -9.69 1.52 -8.66
C ASP A 247 -9.02 0.62 -9.69
N ILE A 248 -8.33 -0.41 -9.20
CA ILE A 248 -7.66 -1.39 -10.02
C ILE A 248 -8.30 -2.75 -9.71
N SER A 249 -8.76 -3.46 -10.73
CA SER A 249 -9.43 -4.74 -10.53
C SER A 249 -9.13 -5.77 -11.59
N ASP A 250 -8.95 -7.00 -11.17
CA ASP A 250 -8.93 -8.18 -12.03
C ASP A 250 -10.05 -9.14 -11.63
N THR A 251 -10.82 -9.59 -12.63
CA THR A 251 -11.98 -10.46 -12.44
C THR A 251 -11.65 -11.94 -12.59
N TYR A 252 -10.51 -12.30 -13.20
CA TYR A 252 -10.19 -13.70 -13.53
C TYR A 252 -9.03 -14.26 -12.70
N SER A 253 -9.25 -15.46 -12.14
CA SER A 253 -8.17 -16.24 -11.52
C SER A 253 -7.27 -16.83 -12.59
N GLY A 254 -6.00 -16.41 -12.65
CA GLY A 254 -5.01 -16.85 -13.64
C GLY A 254 -4.31 -15.69 -14.37
N SER A 255 -4.90 -14.50 -14.31
CA SER A 255 -4.28 -13.27 -14.82
C SER A 255 -3.18 -12.76 -13.87
N SER A 256 -2.16 -12.12 -14.43
CA SER A 256 -1.08 -11.52 -13.65
C SER A 256 -1.31 -10.00 -13.54
N MET A 257 -1.47 -9.51 -12.32
CA MET A 257 -1.60 -8.08 -12.05
C MET A 257 -0.39 -7.62 -11.24
N PHE A 258 0.35 -6.68 -11.83
CA PHE A 258 1.50 -6.04 -11.20
C PHE A 258 1.16 -4.58 -10.94
N VAL A 259 1.14 -4.20 -9.67
CA VAL A 259 1.11 -2.79 -9.28
C VAL A 259 2.39 -2.48 -8.54
N SER A 260 3.16 -1.53 -9.06
CA SER A 260 4.44 -1.16 -8.48
C SER A 260 4.67 0.35 -8.43
N ALA A 261 5.45 0.75 -7.44
CA ALA A 261 6.06 2.06 -7.40
C ALA A 261 7.54 1.90 -7.03
N GLY A 262 8.43 2.51 -7.81
CA GLY A 262 9.86 2.52 -7.51
C GLY A 262 10.21 3.38 -6.30
N GLY A 263 9.33 4.32 -5.93
CA GLY A 263 9.43 5.17 -4.75
C GLY A 263 8.52 4.73 -3.59
N ASN A 264 7.76 5.70 -3.08
CA ASN A 264 6.85 5.57 -1.95
C ASN A 264 5.40 5.38 -2.41
N LEU A 265 4.59 4.79 -1.53
CA LEU A 265 3.15 4.83 -1.62
C LEU A 265 2.59 5.76 -0.55
N THR A 266 1.89 6.82 -0.96
CA THR A 266 1.21 7.73 -0.03
C THR A 266 -0.29 7.77 -0.29
N VAL A 267 -1.07 7.47 0.75
CA VAL A 267 -2.53 7.65 0.78
C VAL A 267 -2.87 8.63 1.91
N SER A 268 -3.12 9.88 1.54
CA SER A 268 -3.45 10.97 2.48
C SER A 268 -4.91 11.42 2.37
N GLY A 269 -5.60 11.03 1.30
CA GLY A 269 -7.02 11.28 1.05
C GLY A 269 -7.56 10.35 -0.03
N GLY A 270 -8.81 10.54 -0.46
CA GLY A 270 -9.41 9.73 -1.52
C GLY A 270 -9.52 8.23 -1.22
N THR A 271 -9.57 7.43 -2.28
CA THR A 271 -9.62 5.95 -2.21
C THR A 271 -8.67 5.31 -3.23
N PHE A 272 -7.77 4.47 -2.75
CA PHE A 272 -7.02 3.52 -3.56
C PHE A 272 -7.55 2.11 -3.24
N LYS A 273 -8.14 1.46 -4.26
CA LYS A 273 -8.59 0.08 -4.21
C LYS A 273 -7.85 -0.77 -5.23
N LEU A 274 -7.39 -1.93 -4.79
CA LEU A 274 -6.82 -2.99 -5.61
C LEU A 274 -7.55 -4.29 -5.28
N ALA A 275 -8.08 -4.97 -6.28
CA ALA A 275 -8.79 -6.23 -6.10
C ALA A 275 -8.35 -7.25 -7.16
N ASN A 276 -7.87 -8.41 -6.72
CA ASN A 276 -7.44 -9.48 -7.62
C ASN A 276 -8.29 -10.74 -7.42
N ALA A 277 -8.80 -11.37 -8.47
CA ALA A 277 -9.47 -12.66 -8.35
C ALA A 277 -8.48 -13.83 -8.11
N GLY A 278 -7.30 -13.82 -8.72
CA GLY A 278 -6.29 -14.89 -8.67
C GLY A 278 -5.24 -14.79 -7.56
N GLY A 279 -5.25 -13.70 -6.80
CA GLY A 279 -4.15 -13.35 -5.89
C GLY A 279 -3.15 -12.45 -6.62
N GLY A 280 -2.67 -11.42 -5.93
CA GLY A 280 -1.74 -10.47 -6.53
C GLY A 280 -0.91 -9.75 -5.50
N GLU A 281 -0.10 -8.83 -5.99
CA GLU A 281 0.85 -8.10 -5.18
C GLU A 281 0.89 -6.62 -5.54
N LEU A 282 0.93 -5.78 -4.51
CA LEU A 282 1.36 -4.40 -4.59
C LEU A 282 2.78 -4.32 -4.00
N LEU A 283 3.78 -4.20 -4.86
CA LEU A 283 5.20 -4.20 -4.48
C LEU A 283 5.80 -2.80 -4.60
N LEU A 284 6.56 -2.40 -3.58
CA LEU A 284 7.42 -1.22 -3.66
C LEU A 284 8.87 -1.65 -3.84
N GLU A 285 9.49 -1.23 -4.94
CA GLU A 285 10.80 -1.71 -5.41
C GLU A 285 11.96 -0.77 -5.07
N GLY A 286 11.69 0.33 -4.37
CA GLY A 286 12.71 1.29 -3.96
C GLY A 286 13.75 0.73 -3.00
N SER A 287 14.83 1.48 -2.78
CA SER A 287 15.88 1.06 -1.83
C SER A 287 15.44 1.10 -0.35
N LYS A 288 14.46 1.94 0.00
CA LYS A 288 13.86 2.11 1.34
C LYS A 288 12.40 2.61 1.28
N PRO A 289 11.51 1.91 0.57
CA PRO A 289 10.18 2.40 0.25
C PRO A 289 9.36 2.65 1.52
N GLN A 290 8.54 3.69 1.49
CA GLN A 290 7.60 4.00 2.56
C GLN A 290 6.17 3.80 2.08
N VAL A 291 5.39 3.02 2.83
CA VAL A 291 3.93 3.09 2.76
C VAL A 291 3.45 4.06 3.82
N LYS A 292 2.81 5.16 3.40
CA LYS A 292 2.26 6.19 4.29
C LYS A 292 0.74 6.25 4.13
N VAL A 293 0.01 5.92 5.19
CA VAL A 293 -1.45 6.08 5.25
C VAL A 293 -1.77 7.09 6.35
N THR A 294 -1.98 8.34 5.95
CA THR A 294 -2.26 9.46 6.87
C THR A 294 -3.72 9.88 6.82
N GLY A 295 -4.45 9.49 5.77
CA GLY A 295 -5.88 9.73 5.57
C GLY A 295 -6.43 8.79 4.48
N GLY A 296 -7.63 9.08 3.97
CA GLY A 296 -8.21 8.31 2.85
C GLY A 296 -8.45 6.82 3.14
N LYS A 297 -8.50 6.02 2.08
CA LYS A 297 -8.70 4.56 2.13
C LYS A 297 -7.74 3.84 1.19
N LEU A 298 -6.91 2.95 1.74
CA LEU A 298 -6.11 1.97 1.01
C LEU A 298 -6.73 0.57 1.24
N VAL A 299 -7.28 -0.04 0.19
CA VAL A 299 -8.00 -1.30 0.26
C VAL A 299 -7.45 -2.29 -0.74
N LEU A 300 -6.82 -3.35 -0.24
CA LEU A 300 -6.26 -4.44 -1.03
C LEU A 300 -7.06 -5.72 -0.75
N LYS A 301 -7.71 -6.26 -1.77
CA LYS A 301 -8.53 -7.47 -1.70
C LYS A 301 -7.89 -8.59 -2.50
N ASN A 302 -7.63 -9.69 -1.81
CA ASN A 302 -6.87 -10.82 -2.32
C ASN A 302 -5.55 -10.37 -2.94
N THR A 303 -4.86 -9.48 -2.24
CA THR A 303 -3.63 -8.86 -2.69
C THR A 303 -2.75 -8.58 -1.49
N GLN A 304 -1.46 -8.91 -1.62
CA GLN A 304 -0.44 -8.63 -0.61
C GLN A 304 0.08 -7.20 -0.76
N LEU A 305 0.54 -6.64 0.35
CA LEU A 305 1.31 -5.39 0.38
C LEU A 305 2.76 -5.71 0.72
N GLY A 306 3.66 -5.56 -0.25
CA GLY A 306 5.09 -5.84 -0.13
C GLY A 306 5.92 -4.57 -0.21
N ALA A 307 6.99 -4.49 0.58
CA ALA A 307 7.99 -3.43 0.48
C ALA A 307 9.33 -3.92 1.04
N ASP A 308 10.28 -4.29 0.18
CA ASP A 308 11.55 -4.87 0.62
C ASP A 308 12.33 -3.89 1.51
N ARG A 309 12.52 -4.26 2.78
CA ARG A 309 13.18 -3.49 3.84
C ARG A 309 12.58 -2.08 4.05
N GLY A 310 11.35 -1.86 3.58
CA GLY A 310 10.63 -0.60 3.69
C GLY A 310 10.06 -0.33 5.08
N ASN A 311 9.34 0.78 5.25
CA ASN A 311 8.52 0.99 6.45
C ASN A 311 7.06 1.25 6.11
N LEU A 312 6.18 0.72 6.97
CA LEU A 312 4.77 1.04 6.98
C LEU A 312 4.51 2.09 8.07
N ASN A 313 3.93 3.23 7.71
CA ASN A 313 3.57 4.30 8.63
C ASN A 313 2.09 4.68 8.45
N MET A 314 1.27 4.32 9.43
CA MET A 314 -0.14 4.66 9.49
C MET A 314 -0.43 5.56 10.69
N THR A 315 -0.92 6.77 10.42
CA THR A 315 -1.31 7.75 11.44
C THR A 315 -2.79 8.10 11.39
N GLY A 316 -3.48 7.78 10.28
CA GLY A 316 -4.90 8.05 10.07
C GLY A 316 -5.48 7.20 8.93
N GLY A 317 -6.69 7.52 8.48
CA GLY A 317 -7.35 6.85 7.34
C GLY A 317 -7.75 5.39 7.59
N THR A 318 -7.95 4.65 6.49
CA THR A 318 -8.22 3.21 6.48
C THR A 318 -7.15 2.47 5.70
N LEU A 319 -6.56 1.43 6.30
CA LEU A 319 -5.74 0.44 5.62
C LEU A 319 -6.37 -0.94 5.82
N SER A 320 -6.83 -1.57 4.74
CA SER A 320 -7.43 -2.90 4.75
C SER A 320 -6.74 -3.79 3.74
N VAL A 321 -5.98 -4.77 4.22
CA VAL A 321 -5.30 -5.77 3.40
C VAL A 321 -5.84 -7.14 3.74
N LYS A 322 -6.35 -7.85 2.74
CA LYS A 322 -6.85 -9.22 2.88
C LYS A 322 -6.23 -10.06 1.79
N CYS A 323 -5.51 -11.11 2.15
CA CYS A 323 -4.89 -12.04 1.21
C CYS A 323 -5.31 -13.48 1.55
N THR A 324 -5.60 -14.29 0.53
CA THR A 324 -5.87 -15.73 0.70
C THR A 324 -4.63 -16.59 0.44
N GLY A 325 -3.62 -16.07 -0.29
CA GLY A 325 -2.43 -16.81 -0.74
C GLY A 325 -1.20 -16.75 0.16
N GLY A 326 -1.18 -15.93 1.22
CA GLY A 326 0.00 -15.80 2.09
C GLY A 326 -0.14 -14.72 3.15
N ASP A 327 0.97 -14.05 3.43
CA ASP A 327 1.03 -12.90 4.33
C ASP A 327 0.21 -11.74 3.77
N ALA A 328 -0.49 -10.99 4.61
CA ALA A 328 -1.22 -9.82 4.13
C ALA A 328 -0.24 -8.67 3.83
N ILE A 329 0.70 -8.42 4.75
CA ILE A 329 1.67 -7.33 4.68
C ILE A 329 3.04 -7.93 4.96
N TYR A 330 4.03 -7.68 4.10
CA TYR A 330 5.29 -8.41 4.17
C TYR A 330 6.52 -7.61 3.72
N GLY A 331 7.72 -8.09 4.08
CA GLY A 331 9.01 -7.49 3.71
C GLY A 331 9.43 -6.23 4.49
N PHE A 332 8.62 -5.76 5.46
CA PHE A 332 8.88 -4.49 6.13
C PHE A 332 9.97 -4.58 7.21
N LYS A 333 10.84 -3.56 7.28
CA LYS A 333 11.76 -3.40 8.41
C LYS A 333 11.01 -2.95 9.67
N LYS A 334 10.05 -2.03 9.52
CA LYS A 334 9.29 -1.48 10.65
C LYS A 334 7.87 -1.15 10.25
N ALA A 335 6.92 -1.53 11.10
CA ALA A 335 5.52 -1.13 11.00
C ALA A 335 5.14 -0.19 12.16
N THR A 336 4.59 0.98 11.84
CA THR A 336 4.10 1.96 12.82
C THR A 336 2.62 2.23 12.57
N VAL A 337 1.74 1.88 13.52
CA VAL A 337 0.28 2.07 13.40
C VAL A 337 -0.27 2.81 14.62
N THR A 338 -0.47 4.12 14.49
CA THR A 338 -0.77 5.02 15.61
C THR A 338 -2.17 5.66 15.56
N GLY A 339 -2.91 5.45 14.48
CA GLY A 339 -4.28 5.95 14.29
C GLY A 339 -4.98 5.29 13.10
N GLY A 340 -6.23 5.68 12.88
CA GLY A 340 -7.09 5.16 11.79
C GLY A 340 -7.65 3.75 12.03
N SER A 341 -8.24 3.19 10.96
CA SER A 341 -8.82 1.84 10.91
C SER A 341 -7.91 0.88 10.17
N PHE A 342 -7.36 -0.10 10.88
CA PHE A 342 -6.38 -1.04 10.33
C PHE A 342 -6.94 -2.48 10.35
N THR A 343 -6.89 -3.13 9.19
CA THR A 343 -7.28 -4.53 8.98
C THR A 343 -6.19 -5.22 8.17
N ALA A 344 -5.67 -6.33 8.69
CA ALA A 344 -4.70 -7.16 8.01
C ALA A 344 -5.08 -8.63 8.25
N ILE A 345 -5.48 -9.33 7.18
CA ILE A 345 -5.95 -10.71 7.24
C ILE A 345 -5.09 -11.54 6.31
N GLY A 346 -4.19 -12.33 6.88
CA GLY A 346 -3.43 -13.36 6.16
C GLY A 346 -4.20 -14.67 6.04
N ASN A 347 -3.63 -15.62 5.30
CA ASN A 347 -4.18 -16.97 5.18
C ASN A 347 -4.09 -17.74 6.52
N LYS A 348 -4.40 -19.05 6.55
CA LYS A 348 -4.34 -19.82 7.81
C LYS A 348 -2.90 -19.99 8.36
N ASN A 349 -1.90 -19.95 7.47
CA ASN A 349 -0.50 -20.23 7.77
C ASN A 349 0.39 -18.97 7.68
N GLY A 350 -0.13 -17.86 7.17
CA GLY A 350 0.60 -16.63 6.90
C GLY A 350 0.46 -15.61 8.02
N ASN A 351 1.44 -14.72 8.09
CA ASN A 351 1.44 -13.58 8.98
C ASN A 351 0.37 -12.58 8.55
N ALA A 352 -0.26 -11.93 9.53
CA ALA A 352 -1.01 -10.72 9.18
C ALA A 352 -0.05 -9.60 8.80
N ILE A 353 1.10 -9.53 9.48
CA ILE A 353 2.15 -8.56 9.21
C ILE A 353 3.49 -9.26 9.46
N GLU A 354 4.30 -9.40 8.42
CA GLU A 354 5.70 -9.72 8.53
C GLU A 354 6.51 -8.41 8.55
N ALA A 355 7.05 -8.10 9.72
CA ALA A 355 7.99 -6.99 9.90
C ALA A 355 9.02 -7.31 10.98
N ALA A 356 10.23 -6.75 10.87
CA ALA A 356 11.25 -6.96 11.91
C ALA A 356 10.87 -6.35 13.28
N SER A 357 10.03 -5.30 13.27
CA SER A 357 9.45 -4.73 14.50
C SER A 357 8.16 -3.97 14.23
N MET A 358 7.31 -3.86 15.24
CA MET A 358 6.11 -3.03 15.20
C MET A 358 5.98 -2.11 16.42
N ASN A 359 5.55 -0.89 16.17
CA ASN A 359 5.10 0.05 17.20
C ASN A 359 3.67 0.50 16.90
N ASN A 360 2.73 0.20 17.77
CA ASN A 360 1.33 0.53 17.52
C ASN A 360 0.56 0.89 18.79
N LYS A 361 -0.59 1.54 18.59
CA LYS A 361 -1.64 1.61 19.61
C LYS A 361 -2.43 0.31 19.59
N ALA A 362 -2.61 -0.32 20.76
CA ALA A 362 -3.28 -1.61 20.87
C ALA A 362 -4.73 -1.58 20.34
N SER A 363 -5.40 -0.44 20.43
CA SER A 363 -6.76 -0.23 19.91
C SER A 363 -6.87 -0.29 18.39
N CYS A 364 -5.77 -0.14 17.66
CA CYS A 364 -5.78 -0.10 16.19
C CYS A 364 -5.81 -1.49 15.54
N LEU A 365 -5.47 -2.57 16.26
CA LEU A 365 -5.32 -3.90 15.65
C LEU A 365 -6.60 -4.76 15.66
N LYS A 366 -7.77 -4.20 15.96
CA LYS A 366 -9.01 -5.00 16.11
C LYS A 366 -9.38 -5.86 14.89
N GLY A 367 -8.99 -5.46 13.68
CA GLY A 367 -9.26 -6.18 12.43
C GLY A 367 -8.16 -7.16 12.01
N VAL A 368 -7.18 -7.45 12.86
CA VAL A 368 -6.02 -8.27 12.49
C VAL A 368 -6.28 -9.76 12.71
N GLN A 369 -5.94 -10.59 11.72
CA GLN A 369 -6.02 -12.04 11.79
C GLN A 369 -4.74 -12.68 11.22
N GLY A 370 -3.90 -13.21 12.12
CA GLY A 370 -2.64 -13.89 11.78
C GLY A 370 -1.56 -13.56 12.81
N HIS A 371 -0.34 -14.05 12.57
CA HIS A 371 0.81 -13.72 13.41
C HIS A 371 1.18 -12.25 13.29
N LEU A 372 1.62 -11.68 14.41
CA LEU A 372 2.02 -10.29 14.56
C LEU A 372 3.52 -10.23 14.93
N PRO A 373 4.24 -9.20 14.51
CA PRO A 373 5.69 -9.11 14.71
C PRO A 373 6.04 -8.68 16.14
N LYS A 374 7.32 -8.86 16.49
CA LYS A 374 7.89 -8.40 17.76
C LYS A 374 7.58 -6.93 18.04
N GLY A 375 7.19 -6.65 19.27
CA GLY A 375 6.87 -5.31 19.75
C GLY A 375 5.41 -4.90 19.55
N ALA A 376 4.66 -5.61 18.69
CA ALA A 376 3.24 -5.35 18.47
C ALA A 376 2.43 -5.46 19.76
N LYS A 377 1.46 -4.57 19.93
CA LYS A 377 0.55 -4.51 21.08
C LYS A 377 -0.89 -4.76 20.66
N PHE A 378 -1.66 -5.52 21.41
CA PHE A 378 -3.06 -5.77 21.09
C PHE A 378 -3.95 -5.85 22.32
N LEU A 379 -5.26 -5.62 22.11
CA LEU A 379 -6.28 -5.75 23.15
C LEU A 379 -7.04 -7.07 23.00
N LEU A 380 -7.18 -7.82 24.09
CA LEU A 380 -8.00 -9.02 24.18
C LEU A 380 -8.70 -9.05 25.55
N ASP A 381 -10.03 -9.14 25.55
CA ASP A 381 -10.87 -9.16 26.75
C ASP A 381 -10.61 -7.99 27.72
N GLY A 382 -10.33 -6.81 27.14
CA GLY A 382 -10.00 -5.59 27.88
C GLY A 382 -8.57 -5.55 28.42
N ASN A 383 -7.74 -6.56 28.17
CA ASN A 383 -6.34 -6.60 28.58
C ASN A 383 -5.42 -6.24 27.42
N GLU A 384 -4.31 -5.57 27.71
CA GLU A 384 -3.29 -5.20 26.72
C GLU A 384 -2.10 -6.15 26.82
N TYR A 385 -1.69 -6.69 25.68
CA TYR A 385 -0.56 -7.60 25.54
C TYR A 385 0.48 -7.03 24.58
N GLN A 386 1.74 -7.45 24.72
CA GLN A 386 2.82 -7.13 23.79
C GLN A 386 3.61 -8.37 23.41
N ILE A 387 3.82 -8.57 22.11
CA ILE A 387 4.64 -9.67 21.58
C ILE A 387 6.11 -9.41 21.87
N GLN A 388 6.75 -10.38 22.50
CA GLN A 388 8.19 -10.37 22.76
C GLN A 388 8.97 -11.09 21.67
N GLN A 389 8.48 -12.28 21.30
CA GLN A 389 9.02 -13.17 20.28
C GLN A 389 7.87 -14.02 19.75
N GLU A 390 7.91 -14.45 18.49
CA GLU A 390 6.97 -15.36 17.80
C GLU A 390 5.60 -15.53 18.47
N ASN A 391 5.51 -16.44 19.45
CA ASN A 391 4.28 -16.84 20.15
C ASN A 391 4.29 -16.50 21.65
N GLU A 392 5.16 -15.60 22.09
CA GLU A 392 5.36 -15.18 23.47
C GLU A 392 4.90 -13.75 23.68
N VAL A 393 4.05 -13.54 24.68
CA VAL A 393 3.52 -12.22 25.03
C VAL A 393 3.79 -11.85 26.49
N PHE A 394 3.94 -10.55 26.71
CA PHE A 394 3.81 -9.93 28.01
C PHE A 394 2.42 -9.34 28.19
N LEU A 395 1.79 -9.59 29.34
CA LEU A 395 0.61 -8.86 29.76
C LEU A 395 1.04 -7.46 30.24
N LEU A 396 0.73 -6.41 29.49
CA LEU A 396 1.12 -5.04 29.81
C LEU A 396 0.12 -4.33 30.73
N ASN A 397 -1.17 -4.60 30.58
CA ASN A 397 -2.23 -3.96 31.36
C ASN A 397 -3.44 -4.89 31.50
N TYR A 398 -3.92 -5.05 32.73
CA TYR A 398 -5.15 -5.78 33.04
C TYR A 398 -6.31 -4.80 33.14
N GLY A 399 -7.05 -4.60 32.04
CA GLY A 399 -8.18 -3.68 32.00
C GLY A 399 -9.53 -4.31 32.33
N SER A 400 -9.59 -5.63 32.56
CA SER A 400 -10.86 -6.30 32.90
C SER A 400 -11.41 -5.83 34.25
N LYS A 401 -12.74 -5.71 34.33
CA LYS A 401 -13.48 -5.36 35.55
C LYS A 401 -13.63 -6.54 36.52
N SER A 402 -13.22 -7.75 36.12
CA SER A 402 -13.36 -8.94 36.95
C SER A 402 -12.55 -8.84 38.25
N THR A 403 -13.12 -9.41 39.32
CA THR A 403 -12.39 -9.56 40.59
C THR A 403 -11.54 -10.84 40.63
N LYS A 404 -11.63 -11.69 39.60
CA LYS A 404 -10.84 -12.91 39.44
C LYS A 404 -10.23 -12.92 38.03
N ALA A 405 -8.91 -12.97 37.95
CA ALA A 405 -8.19 -13.14 36.70
C ALA A 405 -7.69 -14.59 36.62
N THR A 406 -8.08 -15.30 35.56
CA THR A 406 -7.54 -16.63 35.26
C THR A 406 -7.04 -16.61 33.83
N PHE A 407 -5.76 -16.88 33.65
CA PHE A 407 -5.11 -16.96 32.35
C PHE A 407 -4.82 -18.42 32.03
N GLY A 408 -5.14 -18.83 30.79
CA GLY A 408 -4.82 -20.16 30.26
C GLY A 408 -3.31 -20.40 30.10
N TYR A 409 -2.96 -21.50 29.47
CA TYR A 409 -1.58 -21.74 28.97
C TYR A 409 -1.26 -20.79 27.82
N SER A 410 -2.25 -20.57 26.96
CA SER A 410 -2.19 -19.59 25.88
C SER A 410 -3.42 -18.68 25.90
N ILE A 411 -3.30 -17.56 25.19
CA ILE A 411 -4.40 -16.72 24.77
C ILE A 411 -4.50 -16.78 23.25
N LYS A 412 -5.71 -16.74 22.71
CA LYS A 412 -5.94 -16.74 21.28
C LYS A 412 -6.21 -15.32 20.80
N TYR A 413 -5.42 -14.84 19.84
CA TYR A 413 -5.63 -13.55 19.19
C TYR A 413 -5.60 -13.72 17.67
N GLY A 414 -6.72 -13.39 17.02
CA GLY A 414 -6.94 -13.75 15.63
C GLY A 414 -6.92 -15.27 15.45
N LYS A 415 -5.99 -15.76 14.61
CA LYS A 415 -5.78 -17.19 14.35
C LYS A 415 -4.63 -17.78 15.14
N SER A 416 -3.88 -16.96 15.88
CA SER A 416 -2.63 -17.37 16.54
C SER A 416 -2.83 -17.55 18.05
N ASP A 417 -2.13 -18.53 18.61
CA ASP A 417 -2.06 -18.78 20.05
C ASP A 417 -0.76 -18.19 20.61
N TYR A 418 -0.88 -17.44 21.70
CA TYR A 418 0.24 -16.79 22.36
C TYR A 418 0.35 -17.25 23.81
N ARG A 419 1.54 -17.68 24.22
CA ARG A 419 1.88 -17.98 25.60
C ARG A 419 2.16 -16.70 26.37
N ILE A 420 1.57 -16.56 27.54
CA ILE A 420 1.90 -15.45 28.43
C ILE A 420 3.14 -15.86 29.21
N VAL A 421 4.26 -15.20 28.94
CA VAL A 421 5.57 -15.52 29.54
C VAL A 421 6.09 -14.42 30.47
N GLY A 422 5.38 -13.28 30.50
CA GLY A 422 5.75 -12.19 31.39
C GLY A 422 4.61 -11.24 31.72
N ILE A 423 4.83 -10.49 32.80
CA ILE A 423 3.91 -9.51 33.34
C ILE A 423 4.61 -8.17 33.32
N GLY A 424 4.09 -7.22 32.57
CA GLY A 424 4.66 -5.89 32.38
C GLY A 424 4.68 -5.05 33.66
N ALA A 425 5.42 -3.95 33.59
CA ALA A 425 5.43 -2.98 34.68
C ALA A 425 4.04 -2.37 34.87
N ASN A 426 3.58 -2.28 36.12
CA ASN A 426 2.25 -1.79 36.48
C ASN A 426 1.06 -2.56 35.88
N ALA A 427 1.24 -3.79 35.38
CA ALA A 427 0.18 -4.51 34.66
C ALA A 427 -1.15 -4.64 35.43
N PHE A 428 -1.11 -4.78 36.76
CA PHE A 428 -2.29 -4.81 37.62
C PHE A 428 -2.40 -3.57 38.53
N ASN A 429 -1.62 -2.53 38.26
CA ASN A 429 -1.57 -1.31 39.06
C ASN A 429 -2.38 -0.19 38.38
N THR A 430 -3.66 -0.08 38.73
CA THR A 430 -4.52 1.02 38.31
C THR A 430 -4.56 2.15 39.32
N LYS A 431 -4.76 3.39 38.84
CA LYS A 431 -4.85 4.60 39.67
C LYS A 431 -5.90 4.48 40.78
N THR A 432 -7.00 3.77 40.53
CA THR A 432 -8.10 3.57 41.49
C THR A 432 -7.95 2.33 42.38
N GLY A 433 -6.93 1.50 42.13
CA GLY A 433 -6.71 0.21 42.79
C GLY A 433 -7.71 -0.86 42.33
N HIS A 434 -7.22 -1.97 41.78
CA HIS A 434 -8.10 -3.06 41.40
C HIS A 434 -8.75 -3.73 42.62
N LYS A 435 -10.05 -4.03 42.52
CA LYS A 435 -10.80 -4.90 43.45
C LYS A 435 -10.49 -6.40 43.26
N LEU A 436 -9.33 -6.70 42.67
CA LEU A 436 -8.95 -8.05 42.28
C LEU A 436 -8.65 -8.88 43.51
N LYS A 437 -9.32 -10.02 43.64
CA LYS A 437 -9.22 -10.95 44.78
C LYS A 437 -8.37 -12.16 44.47
N SER A 438 -8.30 -12.59 43.20
CA SER A 438 -7.52 -13.76 42.79
C SER A 438 -6.92 -13.58 41.40
N ILE A 439 -5.64 -13.94 41.25
CA ILE A 439 -4.96 -14.09 39.96
C ILE A 439 -4.44 -15.52 39.86
N VAL A 440 -4.69 -16.17 38.72
CA VAL A 440 -4.19 -17.50 38.42
C VAL A 440 -3.63 -17.51 37.00
N PHE A 441 -2.34 -17.75 36.86
CA PHE A 441 -1.71 -18.15 35.61
C PHE A 441 -1.60 -19.67 35.61
N LYS A 442 -2.13 -20.32 34.56
CA LYS A 442 -2.02 -21.77 34.41
C LYS A 442 -0.69 -22.19 33.79
N ASP A 443 -0.08 -21.35 32.96
CA ASP A 443 1.27 -21.59 32.42
C ASP A 443 2.32 -21.60 33.55
N GLU A 444 3.29 -22.50 33.39
CA GLU A 444 4.37 -22.70 34.36
C GLU A 444 5.61 -21.85 34.04
N ASP A 445 5.66 -21.20 32.88
CA ASP A 445 6.85 -20.51 32.35
C ASP A 445 6.76 -18.98 32.37
N ILE A 446 6.14 -18.38 33.39
CA ILE A 446 6.25 -16.92 33.59
C ILE A 446 7.67 -16.62 34.07
N TYR A 447 8.52 -16.10 33.19
CA TYR A 447 9.93 -15.81 33.51
C TYR A 447 10.22 -14.31 33.67
N PHE A 448 9.24 -13.43 33.46
CA PHE A 448 9.40 -11.98 33.65
C PHE A 448 8.26 -11.36 34.48
N ILE A 449 8.61 -10.59 35.53
CA ILE A 449 7.67 -9.73 36.27
C ILE A 449 8.27 -8.33 36.40
N GLY A 450 7.60 -7.37 35.78
CA GLY A 450 7.98 -5.97 35.73
C GLY A 450 7.80 -5.22 37.06
N LYS A 451 8.44 -4.06 37.15
CA LYS A 451 8.39 -3.19 38.32
C LYS A 451 6.95 -2.80 38.63
N LYS A 452 6.55 -2.89 39.90
CA LYS A 452 5.20 -2.56 40.37
C LYS A 452 4.06 -3.34 39.65
N ALA A 453 4.34 -4.49 39.04
CA ALA A 453 3.33 -5.29 38.34
C ALA A 453 2.05 -5.52 39.15
N PHE A 454 2.18 -5.79 40.45
CA PHE A 454 1.06 -6.01 41.39
C PHE A 454 0.95 -4.91 42.44
N TYR A 455 1.48 -3.72 42.17
CA TYR A 455 1.45 -2.64 43.13
C TYR A 455 0.02 -2.20 43.43
N GLY A 456 -0.30 -2.01 44.71
CA GLY A 456 -1.57 -1.45 45.13
C GLY A 456 -2.79 -2.37 45.00
N THR A 457 -2.62 -3.65 44.65
CA THR A 457 -3.72 -4.63 44.60
C THR A 457 -4.13 -5.10 46.00
N LYS A 458 -4.71 -4.19 46.79
CA LYS A 458 -5.01 -4.39 48.22
C LYS A 458 -6.05 -5.50 48.48
N ALA A 459 -6.93 -5.77 47.53
CA ALA A 459 -7.96 -6.80 47.65
C ALA A 459 -7.43 -8.21 47.34
N LEU A 460 -6.19 -8.34 46.85
CA LEU A 460 -5.66 -9.61 46.34
C LEU A 460 -5.41 -10.60 47.49
N LYS A 461 -6.11 -11.73 47.46
CA LYS A 461 -6.01 -12.82 48.44
C LYS A 461 -5.28 -14.04 47.89
N LYS A 462 -5.31 -14.25 46.57
CA LYS A 462 -4.67 -15.40 45.91
C LYS A 462 -3.89 -14.96 44.68
N LEU A 463 -2.65 -15.43 44.57
CA LEU A 463 -1.80 -15.27 43.40
C LEU A 463 -1.21 -16.64 43.06
N SER A 464 -1.55 -17.22 41.92
CA SER A 464 -0.93 -18.44 41.43
C SER A 464 -0.15 -18.09 40.18
N ILE A 465 1.17 -18.27 40.24
CA ILE A 465 2.09 -18.02 39.12
C ILE A 465 3.05 -19.20 39.08
N GLY A 466 3.16 -19.86 37.94
CA GLY A 466 4.25 -20.80 37.72
C GLY A 466 5.49 -20.08 37.24
N PHE A 467 6.62 -20.47 37.82
CA PHE A 467 7.92 -19.89 37.51
C PHE A 467 8.86 -21.03 37.13
N CYS A 468 9.39 -20.98 35.92
CA CYS A 468 10.46 -21.87 35.50
C CYS A 468 11.78 -21.33 36.03
N VAL A 469 12.35 -22.02 37.02
CA VAL A 469 13.72 -21.76 37.47
C VAL A 469 14.60 -22.74 36.73
N GLU A 470 15.47 -22.24 35.86
CA GLU A 470 16.55 -23.09 35.32
C GLU A 470 17.43 -23.56 36.47
N HIS A 471 17.37 -24.86 36.77
CA HIS A 471 18.33 -25.51 37.64
C HIS A 471 19.59 -25.76 36.81
N LYS A 472 20.66 -25.00 37.03
CA LYS A 472 21.99 -25.41 36.56
C LYS A 472 22.52 -26.47 37.52
N ILE A 473 22.28 -27.74 37.19
CA ILE A 473 22.96 -28.87 37.85
C ILE A 473 24.36 -28.95 37.24
N LYS A 474 25.40 -28.75 38.04
CA LYS A 474 26.75 -29.16 37.70
C LYS A 474 27.19 -30.17 38.76
N ASN A 475 27.48 -31.41 38.31
CA ASN A 475 28.15 -32.48 39.06
C ASN A 475 27.51 -32.82 40.41
N ASP A 476 26.28 -33.33 40.41
CA ASP A 476 25.61 -34.08 41.49
C ASP A 476 25.65 -33.50 42.92
N LYS A 477 25.98 -32.21 43.07
CA LYS A 477 25.89 -31.48 44.32
C LYS A 477 25.07 -30.22 44.09
N LEU A 478 23.96 -30.10 44.83
CA LEU A 478 23.18 -28.88 45.02
C LEU A 478 24.03 -27.84 45.77
N LEU A 479 25.07 -27.32 45.12
CA LEU A 479 25.93 -26.28 45.65
C LEU A 479 25.25 -24.93 45.41
N ASP A 480 24.66 -24.41 46.48
CA ASP A 480 24.20 -23.03 46.62
C ASP A 480 23.08 -22.61 45.65
N MET A 481 21.83 -22.73 46.10
CA MET A 481 20.72 -21.94 45.53
C MET A 481 20.89 -20.46 45.90
N ARG A 482 21.88 -19.80 45.28
CA ARG A 482 21.92 -18.34 45.25
C ARG A 482 20.90 -17.90 44.23
N VAL A 483 19.95 -17.07 44.68
CA VAL A 483 19.12 -16.29 43.76
C VAL A 483 20.07 -15.47 42.89
N SER A 484 20.31 -15.92 41.66
CA SER A 484 21.30 -15.29 40.80
C SER A 484 20.89 -13.83 40.54
N LYS A 485 21.85 -12.96 40.24
CA LYS A 485 21.54 -11.60 39.79
C LYS A 485 20.60 -11.63 38.57
N SER A 486 20.69 -12.65 37.72
CA SER A 486 19.79 -12.85 36.58
C SER A 486 18.35 -13.22 36.97
N GLN A 487 18.14 -14.01 38.04
CA GLN A 487 16.78 -14.29 38.55
C GLN A 487 16.14 -13.06 39.23
N LYS A 488 16.93 -12.23 39.93
CA LYS A 488 16.47 -10.92 40.41
C LYS A 488 16.19 -9.94 39.26
N ALA A 489 16.87 -10.08 38.12
CA ALA A 489 16.55 -9.30 36.92
C ALA A 489 15.23 -9.74 36.28
N LYS A 490 14.92 -11.04 36.35
CA LYS A 490 13.64 -11.63 35.90
C LYS A 490 12.43 -11.15 36.73
N VAL A 491 12.59 -10.90 38.02
CA VAL A 491 11.55 -10.29 38.88
C VAL A 491 12.02 -8.93 39.41
N ALA A 492 11.52 -7.85 38.82
CA ALA A 492 11.99 -6.50 39.13
C ALA A 492 11.78 -6.09 40.60
N LYS A 493 12.70 -5.24 41.10
CA LYS A 493 12.56 -4.60 42.42
C LYS A 493 11.21 -3.90 42.55
N ASN A 494 10.54 -4.09 43.69
CA ASN A 494 9.21 -3.53 44.00
C ASN A 494 8.04 -4.06 43.15
N ALA A 495 8.19 -5.16 42.41
CA ALA A 495 7.10 -5.83 41.70
C ALA A 495 5.85 -6.07 42.58
N PHE A 496 6.06 -6.42 43.86
CA PHE A 496 4.99 -6.81 44.81
C PHE A 496 4.72 -5.78 45.92
N SER A 497 5.30 -4.58 45.82
CA SER A 497 5.16 -3.56 46.86
C SER A 497 3.68 -3.23 47.12
N LYS A 498 3.26 -3.29 48.39
CA LYS A 498 1.86 -3.03 48.83
C LYS A 498 0.82 -4.00 48.23
N CYS A 499 1.23 -5.19 47.81
CA CYS A 499 0.32 -6.23 47.31
C CYS A 499 -0.40 -6.94 48.47
N GLY A 500 -1.73 -7.12 48.33
CA GLY A 500 -2.58 -7.86 49.27
C GLY A 500 -3.14 -7.06 50.46
N TYR A 501 -4.06 -7.67 51.21
CA TYR A 501 -4.79 -7.02 52.31
C TYR A 501 -3.87 -6.72 53.50
N LYS A 502 -3.91 -5.49 54.04
CA LYS A 502 -3.06 -5.01 55.15
C LYS A 502 -1.57 -5.36 54.97
N GLY A 503 -1.03 -5.13 53.77
CA GLY A 503 0.37 -5.43 53.47
C GLY A 503 0.64 -6.93 53.37
N GLY A 504 -0.15 -7.67 52.60
CA GLY A 504 0.09 -9.09 52.27
C GLY A 504 -0.46 -10.13 53.25
N LYS A 505 -1.14 -9.74 54.33
CA LYS A 505 -1.78 -10.67 55.28
C LYS A 505 -2.90 -11.44 54.56
N GLY A 506 -2.74 -12.75 54.46
CA GLY A 506 -3.70 -13.64 53.80
C GLY A 506 -3.48 -13.85 52.29
N LEU A 507 -2.46 -13.21 51.68
CA LEU A 507 -2.06 -13.54 50.31
C LEU A 507 -1.42 -14.94 50.29
N THR A 508 -1.94 -15.80 49.42
CA THR A 508 -1.33 -17.11 49.11
C THR A 508 -0.69 -17.05 47.73
N VAL A 509 0.61 -17.33 47.68
CA VAL A 509 1.36 -17.54 46.43
C VAL A 509 1.54 -19.04 46.20
N ALA A 510 0.97 -19.57 45.12
CA ALA A 510 1.12 -20.98 44.75
C ALA A 510 2.14 -21.13 43.60
N TRP A 511 2.97 -22.17 43.70
CA TRP A 511 4.11 -22.43 42.81
C TRP A 511 4.03 -23.81 42.19
N CYS A 512 4.17 -23.91 40.86
CA CYS A 512 3.71 -25.07 40.08
C CYS A 512 4.68 -26.26 40.01
N ASN A 513 5.98 -26.09 40.32
CA ASN A 513 6.90 -27.19 40.03
C ASN A 513 6.82 -28.32 41.07
N ALA A 514 6.78 -29.57 40.59
CA ALA A 514 6.32 -30.75 41.32
C ALA A 514 7.32 -31.28 42.38
N THR A 515 8.55 -30.75 42.42
CA THR A 515 9.63 -31.31 43.26
C THR A 515 10.42 -30.22 43.98
N ILE A 516 9.71 -29.25 44.55
CA ILE A 516 10.34 -28.14 45.28
C ILE A 516 10.50 -28.57 46.74
N GLY A 517 11.75 -28.81 47.16
CA GLY A 517 12.08 -29.14 48.54
C GLY A 517 11.81 -27.97 49.49
N LYS A 518 11.75 -28.22 50.81
CA LYS A 518 11.56 -27.16 51.83
C LYS A 518 12.63 -26.07 51.72
N ALA A 519 13.85 -26.42 51.31
CA ALA A 519 14.97 -25.48 51.11
C ALA A 519 14.66 -24.45 50.01
N ASP A 520 14.09 -24.91 48.90
CA ASP A 520 13.80 -24.09 47.72
C ASP A 520 12.70 -23.06 48.04
N VAL A 521 11.67 -23.44 48.79
CA VAL A 521 10.62 -22.52 49.25
C VAL A 521 11.20 -21.35 50.04
N LYS A 522 12.24 -21.60 50.86
CA LYS A 522 12.91 -20.56 51.66
C LYS A 522 13.66 -19.55 50.77
N VAL A 523 14.34 -20.03 49.73
CA VAL A 523 15.07 -19.18 48.76
C VAL A 523 14.09 -18.31 47.97
N HIS A 524 12.99 -18.87 47.48
CA HIS A 524 11.97 -18.12 46.74
C HIS A 524 11.28 -17.08 47.60
N LYS A 525 11.00 -17.41 48.88
CA LYS A 525 10.48 -16.42 49.84
C LYS A 525 11.43 -15.23 50.01
N LYS A 526 12.74 -15.47 50.04
CA LYS A 526 13.76 -14.42 50.14
C LYS A 526 13.81 -13.54 48.89
N LEU A 527 13.73 -14.15 47.70
CA LEU A 527 13.66 -13.41 46.43
C LEU A 527 12.44 -12.49 46.39
N LEU A 528 11.24 -13.04 46.60
CA LEU A 528 9.99 -12.27 46.51
C LEU A 528 9.94 -11.12 47.51
N LYS A 529 10.45 -11.33 48.73
CA LYS A 529 10.64 -10.25 49.72
C LYS A 529 11.54 -9.13 49.20
N SER A 530 12.67 -9.47 48.58
CA SER A 530 13.57 -8.47 47.98
C SER A 530 12.92 -7.70 46.82
N CYS A 531 11.88 -8.26 46.21
CA CYS A 531 11.06 -7.62 45.16
C CYS A 531 9.82 -6.89 45.73
N GLY A 532 9.76 -6.67 47.04
CA GLY A 532 8.73 -5.85 47.70
C GLY A 532 7.54 -6.63 48.25
N MET A 533 7.58 -7.97 48.24
CA MET A 533 6.51 -8.79 48.83
C MET A 533 6.59 -8.77 50.36
N SER A 534 5.44 -8.70 51.03
CA SER A 534 5.40 -8.66 52.49
C SER A 534 5.91 -9.95 53.16
N PRO A 535 6.55 -9.85 54.35
CA PRO A 535 6.91 -11.02 55.13
C PRO A 535 5.75 -11.93 55.56
N GLN A 536 4.52 -11.40 55.60
CA GLN A 536 3.32 -12.10 56.07
C GLN A 536 2.65 -13.00 55.01
N VAL A 537 3.18 -13.03 53.78
CA VAL A 537 2.64 -13.83 52.67
C VAL A 537 2.88 -15.32 52.89
N LYS A 538 1.86 -16.14 52.61
CA LYS A 538 1.96 -17.61 52.61
C LYS A 538 2.39 -18.09 51.22
N ILE A 539 3.42 -18.93 51.16
CA ILE A 539 3.86 -19.58 49.91
C ILE A 539 3.52 -21.07 50.03
N LYS A 540 2.86 -21.62 49.01
CA LYS A 540 2.51 -23.04 48.92
C LYS A 540 3.18 -23.66 47.69
N ALA A 541 3.86 -24.78 47.88
CA ALA A 541 4.23 -25.66 46.78
C ALA A 541 2.96 -26.39 46.31
N ASN A 542 2.75 -26.45 44.99
CA ASN A 542 1.63 -27.18 44.43
C ASN A 542 2.11 -28.62 44.18
N SER A 543 1.66 -29.56 45.01
CA SER A 543 2.09 -30.97 44.96
C SER A 543 1.35 -31.78 43.89
N LYS A 544 1.25 -31.26 42.65
CA LYS A 544 0.79 -32.09 41.55
C LYS A 544 1.93 -33.02 41.16
N LYS A 545 1.85 -34.29 41.62
CA LYS A 545 2.66 -35.38 41.07
C LYS A 545 2.31 -35.48 39.58
N TYR A 546 3.18 -35.02 38.70
CA TYR A 546 3.15 -35.45 37.31
C TYR A 546 3.81 -36.83 37.28
N THR A 547 3.00 -37.88 37.24
CA THR A 547 3.49 -39.19 36.81
C THR A 547 3.93 -39.04 35.37
N TRP A 548 5.25 -39.00 35.16
CA TRP A 548 5.82 -39.40 33.87
C TRP A 548 5.39 -40.85 33.66
N LEU A 549 4.34 -41.07 32.87
CA LEU A 549 4.12 -42.36 32.23
C LEU A 549 5.27 -42.48 31.23
N GLY A 550 6.35 -43.13 31.66
CA GLY A 550 7.39 -43.59 30.75
C GLY A 550 6.74 -44.51 29.72
N LEU A 551 6.52 -43.99 28.52
CA LEU A 551 6.47 -44.83 27.34
C LEU A 551 7.88 -45.41 27.21
N GLY A 552 8.04 -46.64 27.69
CA GLY A 552 9.20 -47.46 27.39
C GLY A 552 9.24 -47.64 25.87
N TRP A 553 10.27 -47.09 25.26
CA TRP A 553 10.68 -47.48 23.92
C TRP A 553 11.50 -48.76 24.08
N ALA A 554 11.04 -49.83 23.45
CA ALA A 554 11.93 -50.83 22.88
C ALA A 554 12.39 -50.32 21.51
#